data_AF-A0A950XM62-F1
#
_entry.id   AF-A0A950XM62-F1
#
_cell.length_a   1.000
_cell.length_b   1.000
_cell.length_c   1.000
_cell.angle_alpha   90.00
_cell.angle_beta   90.00
_cell.angle_gamma   90.00
#
_symmetry.space_group_name_H-M   'P 1'
#
loop_
_entity.id
_entity.type
_entity.pdbx_description
1 polymer ?
#
loop_
_entity_poly.entity_id
_entity_poly.type
_entity_poly.pdbx_seq_one_letter_code
_entity_poly.pdbx_strand_id
1 'polypeptide(L)'
;APTRTAQDDFNDQLQRKLAHSVWNSGGCSSWYLDEHGKNTVLWGGYTWQYWLGTRSLQPAEYRFFGVGTGSPVDRKPAAAVQ
;
A
#
# COMPACT_ATOMS: atom_id res chain seq x y z
N ALA A 1 -8.31 -5.33 -5.33
CA ALA A 1 -7.53 -5.36 -4.08
C ALA A 1 -6.24 -6.15 -4.29
N PRO A 2 -5.10 -5.77 -3.70
CA PRO A 2 -3.89 -6.57 -3.76
C PRO A 2 -4.12 -7.94 -3.09
N THR A 3 -3.41 -8.96 -3.57
CA THR A 3 -3.40 -10.27 -2.91
C THR A 3 -2.59 -10.21 -1.61
N ARG A 4 -2.91 -11.09 -0.66
CA ARG A 4 -2.19 -11.14 0.61
C ARG A 4 -0.69 -11.39 0.40
N THR A 5 -0.34 -12.37 -0.43
CA THR A 5 1.05 -12.68 -0.77
C THR A 5 1.78 -11.48 -1.37
N ALA A 6 1.18 -10.75 -2.30
CA ALA A 6 1.81 -9.56 -2.88
C ALA A 6 2.07 -8.46 -1.82
N GLN A 7 1.15 -8.28 -0.86
CA GLN A 7 1.37 -7.33 0.24
C GLN A 7 2.47 -7.80 1.19
N ASP A 8 2.51 -9.08 1.55
CA ASP A 8 3.52 -9.63 2.44
C ASP A 8 4.91 -9.52 1.80
N ASP A 9 5.06 -9.92 0.52
CA ASP A 9 6.32 -9.84 -0.23
C ASP A 9 6.83 -8.40 -0.36
N PHE A 10 5.93 -7.45 -0.64
CA PHE A 10 6.27 -6.04 -0.71
C PHE A 10 6.72 -5.51 0.65
N ASN A 11 5.98 -5.82 1.71
CA ASN A 11 6.28 -5.38 3.07
C ASN A 11 7.63 -5.94 3.55
N ASP A 12 7.91 -7.20 3.28
CA ASP A 12 9.19 -7.83 3.64
C ASP A 12 10.37 -7.16 2.93
N GLN A 13 10.23 -6.85 1.65
CA GLN A 13 11.24 -6.08 0.92
C GLN A 13 11.40 -4.66 1.47
N LEU A 14 10.29 -4.00 1.82
CA LEU A 14 10.29 -2.65 2.37
C LEU A 14 11.01 -2.60 3.72
N GLN A 15 10.68 -3.50 4.65
CA GLN A 15 11.30 -3.55 5.97
C GLN A 15 12.81 -3.82 5.89
N ARG A 16 13.25 -4.71 4.98
CA ARG A 16 14.69 -4.92 4.72
C ARG A 16 15.40 -3.64 4.25
N LYS A 17 14.77 -2.85 3.38
CA LYS A 17 15.34 -1.57 2.92
C LYS A 17 15.39 -0.54 4.04
N LEU A 18 14.31 -0.43 4.83
CA LEU A 18 14.21 0.55 5.92
C LEU A 18 15.17 0.26 7.06
N ALA A 19 15.52 -1.01 7.32
CA ALA A 19 16.46 -1.40 8.36
C ALA A 19 17.83 -0.72 8.26
N HIS A 20 18.26 -0.35 7.04
CA HIS A 20 19.53 0.34 6.78
C HIS A 20 19.39 1.85 6.66
N SER A 21 18.20 2.40 6.82
CA SER A 21 17.95 3.83 6.73
C SER A 21 18.34 4.54 8.02
N VAL A 22 18.74 5.81 7.91
CA VAL A 22 19.03 6.68 9.06
C VAL A 22 17.85 6.80 10.04
N TRP A 23 16.63 6.57 9.56
CA TRP A 23 15.40 6.59 10.36
C TRP A 23 15.28 5.37 11.29
N ASN A 24 15.97 4.27 10.98
CA ASN A 24 15.99 3.05 11.79
C ASN A 24 17.34 2.86 12.50
N SER A 25 18.45 3.31 11.91
CA SER A 25 19.81 3.10 12.45
C SER A 25 20.40 4.30 13.21
N GLY A 26 19.65 5.40 13.34
CA GLY A 26 20.14 6.70 13.84
C GLY A 26 20.42 6.81 15.35
N GLY A 27 20.32 5.73 16.12
CA GLY A 27 20.81 5.67 17.52
C GLY A 27 19.85 6.15 18.62
N CYS A 28 18.70 6.74 18.29
CA CYS A 28 17.60 7.01 19.22
C CYS A 28 16.27 6.49 18.63
N SER A 29 15.30 6.14 19.48
CA SER A 29 13.94 5.77 19.06
C SER A 29 13.36 6.89 18.19
N SER A 30 13.39 6.72 16.87
CA SER A 30 12.88 7.74 15.97
C SER A 30 11.36 7.73 16.02
N TRP A 31 10.72 8.89 15.78
CA TRP A 31 9.27 9.01 15.74
C TRP A 31 8.60 8.04 14.74
N TYR A 32 9.36 7.54 13.77
CA TYR A 32 8.88 6.61 12.74
C TYR A 32 8.82 5.15 13.19
N LEU A 33 9.44 4.81 14.32
CA LEU A 33 9.45 3.45 14.84
C LEU A 33 8.29 3.23 15.81
N ASP A 34 7.63 2.10 15.68
CA ASP A 34 6.67 1.62 16.68
C ASP A 34 7.38 1.01 17.91
N GLU A 35 6.57 0.53 18.87
CA GLU A 35 7.07 -0.14 20.09
C GLU A 35 7.91 -1.41 19.82
N HIS A 36 7.85 -1.96 18.60
CA HIS A 36 8.62 -3.12 18.17
C HIS A 36 9.80 -2.73 17.26
N GLY A 37 10.08 -1.44 17.08
CA GLY A 37 11.17 -0.96 16.24
C GLY A 37 10.90 -1.07 14.74
N LYS A 38 9.66 -1.28 14.31
CA LYS A 38 9.28 -1.31 12.88
C LYS A 38 8.91 0.08 12.40
N ASN A 39 9.36 0.40 11.20
CA ASN A 39 8.94 1.61 10.51
C ASN A 39 7.69 1.30 9.68
N THR A 40 6.55 1.81 10.13
CA THR A 40 5.23 1.58 9.51
C THR A 40 4.76 2.77 8.67
N VAL A 41 5.53 3.85 8.64
CA VAL A 41 5.12 5.15 8.09
C VAL A 41 5.81 5.46 6.75
N LEU A 42 7.02 4.95 6.54
CA LEU A 42 7.85 5.28 5.37
C LEU A 42 7.80 4.18 4.30
N TRP A 43 7.91 4.60 3.04
CA TRP A 43 8.03 3.74 1.85
C TRP A 43 9.49 3.57 1.37
N GLY A 44 10.43 4.33 1.94
CA GLY A 44 11.88 4.21 1.73
C GLY A 44 12.40 4.61 0.35
N GLY A 45 13.62 5.13 0.28
CA GLY A 45 14.27 5.53 -0.97
C GLY A 45 13.89 6.93 -1.47
N TYR A 46 14.16 7.22 -2.74
CA TYR A 46 13.90 8.53 -3.36
C TYR A 46 12.53 8.58 -4.04
N THR A 47 11.95 9.78 -4.15
CA THR A 47 10.62 9.98 -4.75
C THR A 47 10.54 9.50 -6.20
N TRP A 48 11.63 9.60 -6.97
CA TRP A 48 11.69 9.06 -8.33
C TRP A 48 11.70 7.53 -8.37
N GLN A 49 12.27 6.86 -7.36
CA GLN A 49 12.26 5.39 -7.26
C GLN A 49 10.85 4.91 -6.95
N TYR A 50 10.17 5.60 -6.04
CA TYR A 50 8.75 5.35 -5.77
C TYR A 50 7.92 5.48 -7.03
N TRP A 51 8.04 6.63 -7.73
CA TRP A 51 7.33 6.85 -8.98
C TRP A 51 7.62 5.74 -10.00
N LEU A 52 8.89 5.38 -10.19
CA LEU A 52 9.26 4.32 -11.13
C LEU A 52 8.68 2.95 -10.73
N GLY A 53 8.63 2.63 -9.43
CA GLY A 53 8.09 1.38 -8.92
C GLY A 53 6.58 1.30 -8.98
N THR A 54 5.86 2.43 -8.87
CA THR A 54 4.39 2.45 -8.83
C THR A 54 3.74 2.97 -10.12
N ARG A 55 4.50 3.41 -11.13
CA ARG A 55 3.95 3.97 -12.37
C ARG A 55 3.13 2.98 -13.21
N SER A 56 3.21 1.68 -12.92
CA SER A 56 2.48 0.65 -13.64
C SER A 56 2.00 -0.43 -12.67
N LEU A 57 0.75 -0.86 -12.84
CA LEU A 57 0.17 -1.94 -12.06
C LEU A 57 0.60 -3.28 -12.63
N GLN A 58 0.93 -4.23 -11.75
CA GLN A 58 1.15 -5.63 -12.10
C GLN A 58 -0.15 -6.41 -11.88
N PRO A 59 -0.95 -6.76 -12.91
CA PRO A 59 -2.30 -7.31 -12.71
C PRO A 59 -2.33 -8.60 -11.87
N ALA A 60 -1.27 -9.41 -11.93
CA ALA A 60 -1.15 -10.65 -11.16
C ALA A 60 -1.15 -10.44 -9.64
N GLU A 61 -0.73 -9.26 -9.17
CA GLU A 61 -0.69 -8.93 -7.75
C GLU A 61 -2.07 -8.52 -7.20
N TYR A 62 -3.08 -8.37 -8.07
CA TYR A 62 -4.39 -7.83 -7.70
C TYR A 62 -5.55 -8.75 -8.09
N ARG A 63 -6.56 -8.79 -7.22
CA ARG A 63 -7.90 -9.26 -7.55
C ARG A 63 -8.74 -8.08 -8.02
N PHE A 64 -9.16 -8.12 -9.27
CA PHE A 64 -10.08 -7.14 -9.83
C PHE A 64 -11.52 -7.56 -9.53
N PHE A 65 -12.28 -6.63 -8.93
CA PHE A 65 -13.71 -6.78 -8.77
C PHE A 65 -14.35 -5.84 -9.79
N GLY A 66 -15.25 -6.36 -10.62
CA GLY A 66 -16.01 -5.52 -11.52
C GLY A 66 -16.89 -4.55 -10.73
N VAL A 67 -17.21 -3.41 -11.33
CA VAL A 67 -18.53 -2.82 -11.08
C VAL A 67 -19.53 -3.87 -11.54
N GLY A 68 -20.34 -4.41 -10.63
CA GLY A 68 -21.25 -5.52 -10.94
C GLY A 68 -21.95 -5.27 -12.27
N THR A 69 -22.12 -6.31 -13.08
CA THR A 69 -22.87 -6.29 -14.35
C THR A 69 -24.37 -6.09 -14.13
N GLY A 70 -24.77 -5.37 -13.07
CA GLY A 70 -26.12 -4.88 -12.92
C GLY A 70 -26.37 -3.89 -14.04
N SER A 71 -27.21 -4.28 -14.99
CA SER A 71 -27.79 -3.38 -15.97
C SER A 71 -28.25 -2.10 -15.25
N PRO A 72 -28.05 -0.91 -15.84
CA PRO A 72 -28.53 0.35 -15.27
C PRO A 72 -30.03 0.33 -14.87
N VAL A 73 -30.79 -0.58 -15.48
CA VAL A 73 -32.21 -0.83 -15.27
C VAL A 73 -32.56 -1.31 -13.85
N ASP A 74 -31.66 -2.02 -13.16
CA ASP A 74 -31.92 -2.54 -11.80
C ASP A 74 -31.50 -1.58 -10.68
N ARG A 75 -30.97 -0.40 -11.03
CA ARG A 75 -30.64 0.63 -10.03
C ARG A 75 -31.92 1.26 -9.52
N LYS A 76 -32.42 0.81 -8.36
CA LYS A 76 -33.41 1.59 -7.60
C LYS A 76 -32.84 3.00 -7.39
N PRO A 77 -33.57 4.07 -7.75
CA PRO A 77 -33.12 5.41 -7.41
C PRO A 77 -32.95 5.49 -5.91
N ALA A 78 -31.78 5.94 -5.47
CA ALA A 78 -31.58 6.31 -4.07
C ALA A 78 -32.65 7.36 -3.77
N ALA A 79 -33.56 7.04 -2.85
CA ALA A 79 -34.59 7.97 -2.42
C ALA A 79 -33.90 9.27 -2.01
N ALA A 80 -34.33 10.39 -2.61
CA ALA A 80 -33.87 11.70 -2.23
C ALA A 80 -34.21 11.89 -0.75
N VAL A 81 -33.18 11.95 0.09
CA VAL A 81 -33.32 12.33 1.49
C VAL A 81 -33.62 13.83 1.48
N GLN A 82 -34.82 14.19 1.93
CA GLN A 82 -35.21 15.56 2.28
C GLN A 82 -34.50 16.00 3.55
#